data_AF-A0A4Q6AGZ5-F1
#
_entry.id   AF-A0A4Q6AGZ5-F1
#
_cell.length_a   1.000
_cell.length_b   1.000
_cell.length_c   1.000
_cell.angle_alpha   90.00
_cell.angle_beta   90.00
_cell.angle_gamma   90.00
#
_symmetry.space_group_name_H-M   'P 1'
#
loop_
_entity.id
_entity.type
_entity.pdbx_description
1 polymer ?
#
loop_
_entity_poly.entity_id
_entity_poly.type
_entity_poly.pdbx_seq_one_letter_code
_entity_poly.pdbx_strand_id
1 'polypeptide(L)'
;MKGNCSLQPVPLQTRIHLFKKMNRRRAFILTLYCVCSGLISQAQDILPDTSAAIRPDSCLFPGFQSVIKARIDSVGRSMHLPYNALVHESVLKYDKRRADISKMLGLAPYYFPLFEKALIKYQLPDELKYLPIIESELDPRAISKSGAAGLWQFMPATGKGYGLKIDALEDCRHD
;
A
#
# COMPACT_ATOMS: atom_id res chain seq x y z
N MET A 1 -15.10 24.58 11.02
CA MET A 1 -15.10 23.95 12.35
C MET A 1 -14.12 22.80 12.28
N LYS A 2 -12.96 22.91 12.94
CA LYS A 2 -11.95 21.85 12.93
C LYS A 2 -12.44 20.76 13.87
N GLY A 3 -12.83 19.63 13.29
CA GLY A 3 -13.16 18.41 14.00
C GLY A 3 -12.00 17.99 14.90
N ASN A 4 -12.33 17.48 16.08
CA ASN A 4 -11.37 17.20 17.15
C ASN A 4 -10.70 15.83 16.92
N CYS A 5 -10.18 15.61 15.71
CA CYS A 5 -9.51 14.38 15.27
C CYS A 5 -8.11 14.25 15.87
N SER A 6 -8.04 14.26 17.21
CA SER A 6 -6.80 13.99 17.94
C SER A 6 -6.66 12.48 18.11
N LEU A 7 -5.65 11.89 17.48
CA LEU A 7 -5.24 10.51 17.75
C LEU A 7 -4.98 10.37 19.25
N GLN A 8 -5.78 9.56 19.94
CA GLN A 8 -5.52 9.24 21.33
C GLN A 8 -4.20 8.45 21.43
N PRO A 9 -3.42 8.63 22.52
CA PRO A 9 -2.17 7.91 22.70
C PRO A 9 -2.43 6.40 22.85
N VAL A 10 -2.32 5.66 21.76
CA VAL A 10 -2.43 4.20 21.74
C VAL A 10 -1.11 3.52 22.18
N PRO A 11 -1.17 2.45 22.99
CA PRO A 11 0.00 1.78 23.54
C PRO A 11 0.90 1.14 22.47
N LEU A 12 2.22 1.15 22.71
CA LEU A 12 3.30 0.79 21.78
C LEU A 12 3.19 -0.62 21.16
N GLN A 13 2.59 -1.60 21.85
CA GLN A 13 2.50 -3.00 21.42
C GLN A 13 1.54 -3.22 20.24
N THR A 14 0.59 -2.32 20.03
CA THR A 14 -0.39 -2.38 18.93
C THR A 14 0.20 -1.84 17.60
N ARG A 15 1.43 -1.30 17.63
CA ARG A 15 2.02 -0.45 16.57
C ARG A 15 2.57 -1.15 15.32
N ILE A 16 3.12 -2.37 15.42
CA ILE A 16 3.70 -3.09 14.26
C ILE A 16 2.72 -4.13 13.68
N HIS A 17 1.84 -4.67 14.53
CA HIS A 17 0.90 -5.73 14.16
C HIS A 17 -0.17 -5.25 13.16
N LEU A 18 -0.49 -3.96 13.15
CA LEU A 18 -1.53 -3.36 12.31
C LEU A 18 -1.09 -3.06 10.88
N PHE A 19 0.18 -2.71 10.64
CA PHE A 19 0.70 -2.60 9.27
C PHE A 19 0.76 -3.97 8.58
N LYS A 20 1.15 -5.03 9.31
CA LYS A 20 1.06 -6.42 8.83
C LYS A 20 -0.39 -6.85 8.54
N LYS A 21 -1.37 -6.36 9.31
CA LYS A 21 -2.80 -6.68 9.13
C LYS A 21 -3.46 -5.89 7.99
N MET A 22 -3.07 -4.64 7.74
CA MET A 22 -3.51 -3.86 6.57
C MET A 22 -3.07 -4.51 5.25
N ASN A 23 -1.85 -5.03 5.19
CA ASN A 23 -1.32 -5.64 3.96
C ASN A 23 -1.83 -7.07 3.69
N ARG A 24 -2.35 -7.80 4.70
CA ARG A 24 -2.94 -9.14 4.50
C ARG A 24 -4.32 -9.14 3.85
N ARG A 25 -5.06 -8.02 3.88
CA ARG A 25 -6.45 -7.97 3.38
C ARG A 25 -6.58 -7.49 1.93
N ARG A 26 -5.53 -6.89 1.35
CA ARG A 26 -5.43 -6.65 -0.10
C ARG A 26 -5.27 -7.94 -0.90
N ALA A 27 -4.62 -8.95 -0.32
CA ALA A 27 -4.57 -10.30 -0.89
C ALA A 27 -5.98 -10.89 -1.09
N PHE A 28 -6.92 -10.65 -0.16
CA PHE A 28 -8.27 -11.21 -0.17
C PHE A 28 -9.16 -10.67 -1.31
N ILE A 29 -9.03 -9.38 -1.66
CA ILE A 29 -9.77 -8.78 -2.78
C ILE A 29 -9.21 -9.27 -4.14
N LEU A 30 -7.90 -9.48 -4.22
CA LEU A 30 -7.26 -10.11 -5.39
C LEU A 30 -7.62 -11.60 -5.51
N THR A 31 -7.84 -12.31 -4.39
CA THR A 31 -8.31 -13.71 -4.42
C THR A 31 -9.75 -13.80 -4.94
N LEU A 32 -10.65 -12.88 -4.56
CA LEU A 32 -12.03 -12.88 -5.08
C LEU A 32 -12.09 -12.56 -6.58
N TYR A 33 -11.23 -11.66 -7.06
CA TYR A 33 -11.13 -11.38 -8.50
C TYR A 33 -10.62 -12.60 -9.29
N CYS A 34 -9.77 -13.43 -8.67
CA CYS A 34 -9.27 -14.67 -9.24
C CYS A 34 -10.32 -15.80 -9.26
N VAL A 35 -11.17 -15.88 -8.23
CA VAL A 35 -12.26 -16.89 -8.14
C VAL A 35 -13.39 -16.61 -9.14
N CYS A 36 -13.66 -15.35 -9.50
CA CYS A 36 -14.65 -15.00 -10.52
C CYS A 36 -14.14 -15.15 -11.97
N SER A 37 -12.84 -15.38 -12.20
CA SER A 37 -12.26 -15.58 -13.55
C SER A 37 -12.06 -17.05 -13.93
N GLY A 38 -12.72 -17.99 -13.25
CA GLY A 38 -12.98 -19.33 -13.77
C GLY A 38 -11.75 -20.08 -14.30
N LEU A 39 -10.76 -20.34 -13.45
CA LEU A 39 -9.76 -21.38 -13.69
C LEU A 39 -9.37 -22.01 -12.34
N ILE A 40 -10.25 -22.87 -11.83
CA ILE A 40 -9.86 -23.91 -10.89
C ILE A 40 -9.68 -25.17 -11.75
N SER A 41 -8.43 -25.63 -11.87
CA SER A 41 -8.18 -27.04 -12.10
C SER A 41 -7.05 -27.48 -11.20
N GLN A 42 -7.40 -28.43 -10.35
CA GLN A 42 -6.56 -29.34 -9.56
C GLN A 42 -5.82 -28.74 -8.36
N ALA A 43 -6.32 -29.13 -7.19
CA ALA A 43 -5.65 -29.11 -5.91
C ALA A 43 -4.39 -30.00 -5.91
N GLN A 44 -3.41 -29.68 -5.06
CA GLN A 44 -3.09 -30.42 -3.83
C GLN A 44 -1.58 -30.28 -3.50
N ASP A 45 -1.33 -29.78 -2.29
CA ASP A 45 -0.17 -30.00 -1.41
C ASP A 45 1.26 -29.62 -1.85
N ILE A 46 2.03 -29.23 -0.82
CA ILE A 46 3.50 -29.04 -0.75
C ILE A 46 3.96 -27.58 -0.97
N LEU A 47 4.55 -26.99 0.08
CA LEU A 47 5.61 -26.00 -0.06
C LEU A 47 6.78 -26.67 -0.78
N PRO A 48 7.19 -26.17 -1.95
CA PRO A 48 8.61 -26.11 -2.22
C PRO A 48 9.01 -24.68 -2.58
N ASP A 49 10.24 -24.39 -2.22
CA ASP A 49 10.94 -23.15 -2.50
C ASP A 49 10.71 -22.58 -3.89
N THR A 50 10.71 -21.25 -3.95
CA THR A 50 11.25 -20.43 -5.04
C THR A 50 11.68 -21.21 -6.29
N SER A 51 10.76 -21.52 -7.19
CA SER A 51 11.03 -21.58 -8.64
C SER A 51 9.80 -22.00 -9.43
N ALA A 52 9.59 -21.28 -10.54
CA ALA A 52 8.80 -21.67 -11.70
C ALA A 52 7.26 -21.65 -11.61
N ALA A 53 6.68 -20.53 -12.08
CA ALA A 53 5.65 -20.54 -13.11
C ALA A 53 5.60 -19.14 -13.78
N ILE A 54 6.55 -18.87 -14.67
CA ILE A 54 6.53 -17.70 -15.54
C ILE A 54 5.54 -18.00 -16.67
N ARG A 55 4.45 -17.23 -16.77
CA ARG A 55 3.65 -17.17 -18.01
C ARG A 55 4.43 -16.32 -19.02
N PRO A 56 4.77 -16.83 -20.22
CA PRO A 56 5.65 -16.14 -21.16
C PRO A 56 4.83 -15.28 -22.12
N ASP A 57 4.15 -14.25 -21.63
CA ASP A 57 3.47 -13.26 -22.49
C ASP A 57 3.81 -11.85 -22.05
N SER A 58 5.08 -11.48 -22.13
CA SER A 58 5.49 -10.12 -22.52
C SER A 58 6.98 -10.14 -22.85
N CYS A 59 7.32 -9.61 -24.02
CA CYS A 59 8.68 -9.35 -24.44
C CYS A 59 9.37 -8.41 -23.43
N LEU A 60 9.95 -8.98 -22.39
CA LEU A 60 10.66 -8.24 -21.37
C LEU A 60 12.14 -8.34 -21.68
N PHE A 61 12.72 -7.25 -22.20
CA PHE A 61 14.16 -7.18 -22.38
C PHE A 61 14.84 -7.54 -21.04
N PRO A 62 15.75 -8.54 -21.00
CA PRO A 62 16.46 -8.92 -19.78
C PRO A 62 17.16 -7.73 -19.09
N GLY A 63 17.53 -6.71 -19.89
CA GLY A 63 18.13 -5.47 -19.40
C GLY A 63 17.17 -4.52 -18.66
N PHE A 64 15.86 -4.62 -18.86
CA PHE A 64 14.91 -3.73 -18.16
C PHE A 64 14.72 -4.14 -16.70
N GLN A 65 14.64 -5.45 -16.42
CA GLN A 65 14.55 -5.96 -15.06
C GLN A 65 15.81 -5.64 -14.26
N SER A 66 17.00 -5.77 -14.87
CA SER A 66 18.26 -5.49 -14.21
C SER A 66 18.38 -4.01 -13.81
N VAL A 67 17.89 -3.08 -14.64
CA VAL A 67 17.86 -1.65 -14.32
C VAL A 67 16.88 -1.34 -13.18
N ILE A 68 15.67 -1.91 -13.19
CA ILE A 68 14.71 -1.71 -12.10
C ILE A 68 15.28 -2.24 -10.78
N LYS A 69 15.84 -3.45 -10.80
CA LYS A 69 16.45 -4.06 -9.62
C LYS A 69 17.58 -3.19 -9.08
N ALA A 70 18.52 -2.77 -9.92
CA ALA A 70 19.64 -1.91 -9.52
C ALA A 70 19.16 -0.58 -8.91
N ARG A 71 18.09 0.00 -9.48
CA ARG A 71 17.48 1.23 -8.93
C ARG A 71 16.86 0.98 -7.55
N ILE A 72 16.10 -0.10 -7.37
CA ILE A 72 15.52 -0.45 -6.06
C ILE A 72 16.62 -0.67 -5.03
N ASP A 73 17.67 -1.41 -5.39
CA ASP A 73 18.81 -1.67 -4.52
C ASP A 73 19.52 -0.36 -4.11
N SER A 74 19.60 0.63 -5.02
CA SER A 74 20.22 1.94 -4.74
C SER A 74 19.41 2.86 -3.80
N VAL A 75 18.10 2.65 -3.70
CA VAL A 75 17.19 3.45 -2.86
C VAL A 75 17.30 3.04 -1.38
N GLY A 76 17.92 1.89 -1.10
CA GLY A 76 17.96 1.23 0.21
C GLY A 76 18.27 2.15 1.40
N ARG A 77 17.24 2.46 2.17
CA ARG A 77 17.31 3.05 3.51
C ARG A 77 16.35 2.27 4.42
N SER A 78 16.82 1.94 5.61
CA SER A 78 16.16 1.27 6.75
C SER A 78 15.40 -0.09 6.55
N MET A 79 14.72 -0.34 5.43
CA MET A 79 13.91 -1.54 5.16
C MET A 79 14.39 -2.27 3.89
N HIS A 80 14.58 -3.60 3.98
CA HIS A 80 14.95 -4.42 2.82
C HIS A 80 13.78 -4.53 1.84
N LEU A 81 13.97 -4.08 0.59
CA LEU A 81 12.97 -4.06 -0.47
C LEU A 81 13.34 -5.04 -1.59
N PRO A 82 13.03 -6.34 -1.47
CA PRO A 82 13.40 -7.32 -2.49
C PRO A 82 12.60 -7.09 -3.78
N TYR A 83 13.29 -7.10 -4.92
CA TYR A 83 12.65 -7.14 -6.22
C TYR A 83 12.08 -8.54 -6.50
N ASN A 84 10.77 -8.64 -6.70
CA ASN A 84 10.05 -9.87 -7.01
C ASN A 84 9.06 -9.65 -8.17
N ALA A 85 8.42 -10.73 -8.65
CA ALA A 85 7.49 -10.66 -9.77
C ALA A 85 6.30 -9.70 -9.52
N LEU A 86 5.77 -9.65 -8.29
CA LEU A 86 4.66 -8.77 -7.93
C LEU A 86 5.04 -7.29 -7.97
N VAL A 87 6.24 -6.97 -7.49
CA VAL A 87 6.81 -5.62 -7.58
C VAL A 87 6.99 -5.25 -9.05
N HIS A 88 7.47 -6.18 -9.87
CA HIS A 88 7.63 -5.94 -11.30
C HIS A 88 6.30 -5.63 -11.99
N GLU A 89 5.26 -6.43 -11.77
CA GLU A 89 3.93 -6.15 -12.33
C GLU A 89 3.38 -4.80 -11.85
N SER A 90 3.62 -4.45 -10.59
CA SER A 90 3.23 -3.15 -10.05
C SER A 90 3.95 -2.02 -10.79
N VAL A 91 5.26 -2.14 -11.05
CA VAL A 91 6.01 -1.16 -11.84
C VAL A 91 5.41 -1.01 -13.23
N LEU A 92 5.11 -2.11 -13.92
CA LEU A 92 4.48 -2.07 -15.25
C LEU A 92 3.07 -1.45 -15.22
N LYS A 93 2.29 -1.71 -14.17
CA LYS A 93 0.97 -1.10 -13.97
C LYS A 93 1.07 0.43 -13.86
N TYR A 94 2.06 0.91 -13.12
CA TYR A 94 2.27 2.35 -12.93
C TYR A 94 2.90 3.02 -14.15
N ASP A 95 3.76 2.32 -14.91
CA ASP A 95 4.33 2.85 -16.15
C ASP A 95 3.27 3.27 -17.18
N LYS A 96 2.14 2.54 -17.23
CA LYS A 96 0.98 2.85 -18.07
C LYS A 96 0.14 4.02 -17.56
N ARG A 97 0.33 4.48 -16.32
CA ARG A 97 -0.47 5.52 -15.64
C ARG A 97 0.32 6.81 -15.42
N ARG A 98 1.03 7.27 -16.46
CA ARG A 98 1.93 8.44 -16.38
C ARG A 98 1.22 9.72 -15.94
N ALA A 99 -0.02 9.92 -16.36
CA ALA A 99 -0.82 11.09 -15.98
C ALA A 99 -1.10 11.11 -14.47
N ASP A 100 -1.52 9.99 -13.92
CA ASP A 100 -1.78 9.84 -12.49
C ASP A 100 -0.49 10.04 -11.68
N ILE A 101 0.63 9.48 -12.17
CA ILE A 101 1.96 9.68 -11.55
C ILE A 101 2.34 11.15 -11.53
N SER A 102 2.13 11.88 -12.63
CA SER A 102 2.42 13.32 -12.69
C SER A 102 1.65 14.09 -11.62
N LYS A 103 0.35 13.81 -11.46
CA LYS A 103 -0.48 14.37 -10.39
C LYS A 103 0.07 14.03 -9.00
N MET A 104 0.40 12.76 -8.76
CA MET A 104 0.95 12.30 -7.48
C MET A 104 2.30 12.97 -7.16
N LEU A 105 3.17 13.14 -8.16
CA LEU A 105 4.44 13.85 -8.02
C LEU A 105 4.23 15.34 -7.68
N GLY A 106 3.19 15.97 -8.22
CA GLY A 106 2.82 17.35 -7.86
C GLY A 106 2.32 17.49 -6.42
N LEU A 107 1.66 16.45 -5.87
CA LEU A 107 1.14 16.43 -4.50
C LEU A 107 2.20 16.02 -3.46
N ALA A 108 3.22 15.26 -3.86
CA ALA A 108 4.24 14.74 -2.97
C ALA A 108 4.93 15.81 -2.09
N PRO A 109 5.35 16.98 -2.59
CA PRO A 109 5.99 18.02 -1.77
C PRO A 109 5.09 18.56 -0.64
N TYR A 110 3.77 18.46 -0.80
CA TYR A 110 2.82 18.91 0.21
C TYR A 110 2.63 17.86 1.32
N TYR A 111 2.44 16.59 0.94
CA TYR A 111 2.12 15.53 1.90
C TYR A 111 3.37 14.90 2.55
N PHE A 112 4.48 14.78 1.83
CA PHE A 112 5.65 14.06 2.35
C PHE A 112 6.22 14.68 3.63
N PRO A 113 6.36 16.02 3.77
CA PRO A 113 6.82 16.61 5.03
C PRO A 113 5.88 16.33 6.21
N LEU A 114 4.58 16.15 5.97
CA LEU A 114 3.60 15.79 7.00
C LEU A 114 3.80 14.33 7.43
N PHE A 115 3.96 13.43 6.46
CA PHE A 115 4.23 12.01 6.71
C PHE A 115 5.55 11.82 7.45
N GLU A 116 6.63 12.45 6.98
CA GLU A 116 7.96 12.38 7.60
C GLU A 116 7.93 12.82 9.07
N LYS A 117 7.30 13.96 9.37
CA LYS A 117 7.13 14.44 10.75
C LYS A 117 6.40 13.41 11.63
N ALA A 118 5.34 12.80 11.11
CA ALA A 118 4.59 11.77 11.83
C ALA A 118 5.42 10.49 12.01
N LEU A 119 6.09 10.02 10.96
CA LEU A 119 6.92 8.82 10.98
C LEU A 119 8.08 8.97 11.97
N ILE A 120 8.76 10.11 11.98
CA ILE A 120 9.82 10.42 12.96
C ILE A 120 9.26 10.41 14.38
N LYS A 121 8.12 11.07 14.62
CA LYS A 121 7.46 11.09 15.95
C LYS A 121 7.16 9.68 16.47
N TYR A 122 6.82 8.75 15.58
CA TYR A 122 6.51 7.36 15.93
C TYR A 122 7.68 6.39 15.73
N GLN A 123 8.87 6.88 15.38
CA GLN A 123 10.08 6.07 15.11
C GLN A 123 9.83 4.98 14.06
N LEU A 124 9.11 5.35 13.01
CA LEU A 124 8.78 4.47 11.89
C LEU A 124 9.73 4.70 10.70
N PRO A 125 9.96 3.66 9.87
CA PRO A 125 10.72 3.78 8.63
C PRO A 125 10.17 4.88 7.71
N ASP A 126 11.07 5.69 7.16
CA ASP A 126 10.74 6.79 6.25
C ASP A 126 10.08 6.29 4.95
N GLU A 127 10.41 5.07 4.54
CA GLU A 127 9.90 4.41 3.34
C GLU A 127 8.37 4.21 3.38
N LEU A 128 7.76 4.25 4.58
CA LEU A 128 6.30 4.13 4.72
C LEU A 128 5.54 5.33 4.15
N LYS A 129 6.20 6.47 3.90
CA LYS A 129 5.55 7.64 3.29
C LYS A 129 5.05 7.39 1.86
N TYR A 130 5.53 6.34 1.20
CA TYR A 130 5.10 5.95 -0.14
C TYR A 130 3.84 5.07 -0.13
N LEU A 131 3.38 4.57 1.03
CA LEU A 131 2.16 3.76 1.08
C LEU A 131 0.91 4.48 0.54
N PRO A 132 0.64 5.75 0.92
CA PRO A 132 -0.54 6.47 0.43
C PRO A 132 -0.63 6.60 -1.10
N ILE A 133 0.51 6.54 -1.80
CA ILE A 133 0.57 6.53 -3.27
C ILE A 133 -0.03 5.24 -3.83
N ILE A 134 0.27 4.09 -3.20
CA ILE A 134 -0.26 2.79 -3.62
C ILE A 134 -1.67 2.52 -3.09
N GLU A 135 -2.08 3.21 -2.03
CA GLU A 135 -3.38 3.04 -1.37
C GLU A 135 -4.48 3.89 -2.01
N SER A 136 -4.24 5.19 -2.14
CA SER A 136 -5.25 6.16 -2.57
C SER A 136 -4.79 7.13 -3.64
N GLU A 137 -3.58 6.97 -4.19
CA GLU A 137 -2.99 7.92 -5.14
C GLU A 137 -2.88 9.35 -4.56
N LEU A 138 -2.64 9.44 -3.24
CA LEU A 138 -2.63 10.67 -2.45
C LEU A 138 -3.97 11.44 -2.45
N ASP A 139 -5.09 10.73 -2.65
CA ASP A 139 -6.42 11.30 -2.48
C ASP A 139 -6.93 11.13 -1.04
N PRO A 140 -7.15 12.22 -0.27
CA PRO A 140 -7.70 12.15 1.08
C PRO A 140 -9.18 11.78 1.11
N ARG A 141 -9.91 11.91 0.00
CA ARG A 141 -11.35 11.57 -0.10
C ARG A 141 -11.58 10.18 -0.68
N ALA A 142 -10.53 9.42 -0.96
CA ALA A 142 -10.66 8.08 -1.53
C ALA A 142 -11.48 7.18 -0.60
N ILE A 143 -12.50 6.52 -1.16
CA ILE A 143 -13.31 5.51 -0.48
C ILE A 143 -13.34 4.26 -1.35
N SER A 144 -12.93 3.13 -0.78
CA SER A 144 -13.02 1.84 -1.46
C SER A 144 -14.45 1.29 -1.42
N LYS A 145 -14.77 0.37 -2.33
CA LYS A 145 -16.04 -0.37 -2.31
C LYS A 145 -16.26 -1.14 -1.00
N SER A 146 -15.19 -1.53 -0.31
CA SER A 146 -15.25 -2.21 0.99
C SER A 146 -15.33 -1.25 2.19
N GLY A 147 -15.34 0.06 1.96
CA GLY A 147 -15.49 1.09 2.99
C GLY A 147 -14.18 1.57 3.63
N ALA A 148 -13.02 1.21 3.07
CA ALA A 148 -11.75 1.82 3.44
C ALA A 148 -11.72 3.27 2.99
N ALA A 149 -11.21 4.20 3.81
CA ALA A 149 -11.27 5.62 3.54
C ALA A 149 -9.95 6.35 3.81
N GLY A 150 -9.71 7.43 3.09
CA GLY A 150 -8.58 8.34 3.33
C GLY A 150 -7.30 7.98 2.59
N LEU A 151 -6.26 8.77 2.87
CA LEU A 151 -4.90 8.59 2.33
C LEU A 151 -4.33 7.20 2.62
N TRP A 152 -4.62 6.68 3.82
CA TRP A 152 -4.12 5.39 4.30
C TRP A 152 -5.10 4.24 4.09
N GLN A 153 -6.27 4.49 3.50
CA GLN A 153 -7.33 3.49 3.31
C GLN A 153 -7.68 2.74 4.60
N PHE A 154 -7.95 3.46 5.68
CA PHE A 154 -8.35 2.85 6.95
C PHE A 154 -9.78 2.31 6.89
N MET A 155 -9.96 1.06 7.34
CA MET A 155 -11.28 0.49 7.58
C MET A 155 -11.95 1.17 8.80
N PRO A 156 -13.29 1.32 8.81
CA PRO A 156 -13.98 2.02 9.91
C PRO A 156 -13.72 1.35 11.27
N ALA A 157 -13.75 0.02 11.31
CA ALA A 157 -13.48 -0.74 12.53
C ALA A 157 -12.05 -0.51 13.06
N THR A 158 -11.07 -0.42 12.15
CA THR A 158 -9.68 -0.13 12.51
C THR A 158 -9.53 1.30 13.02
N GLY A 159 -10.14 2.28 12.33
CA GLY A 159 -10.11 3.68 12.74
C GLY A 159 -10.69 3.90 14.13
N LYS A 160 -11.86 3.30 14.44
CA LYS A 160 -12.45 3.35 15.78
C LYS A 160 -11.53 2.73 16.84
N GLY A 161 -10.83 1.64 16.51
CA GLY A 161 -9.85 1.02 17.39
C GLY A 161 -8.64 1.91 17.71
N TYR A 162 -8.35 2.91 16.87
CA TYR A 162 -7.33 3.93 17.11
C TYR A 162 -7.89 5.21 17.74
N GLY A 163 -9.17 5.23 18.11
CA GLY A 163 -9.84 6.42 18.64
C GLY A 163 -10.17 7.46 17.58
N LEU A 164 -10.16 7.12 16.28
CA LEU A 164 -10.67 8.01 15.25
C LEU A 164 -12.19 8.13 15.40
N LYS A 165 -12.67 9.38 15.37
CA LYS A 165 -14.10 9.67 15.34
C LYS A 165 -14.62 9.39 13.93
N ILE A 166 -15.65 8.54 13.86
CA ILE A 166 -16.29 8.12 12.62
C ILE A 166 -17.79 8.15 12.89
N ASP A 167 -18.43 9.25 12.51
CA ASP A 167 -19.88 9.42 12.52
C ASP A 167 -20.38 9.95 11.16
N ALA A 168 -21.68 10.18 11.02
CA ALA A 168 -22.28 10.63 9.76
C ALA A 168 -21.90 12.07 9.37
N LEU A 169 -21.37 12.85 10.32
CA LEU A 169 -21.03 14.26 10.15
C LEU A 169 -19.51 14.47 9.99
N GLU A 170 -18.70 13.66 10.67
CA GLU A 170 -17.27 13.78 10.81
C GLU A 170 -16.62 12.38 10.74
N ASP A 171 -15.77 12.20 9.73
CA ASP A 171 -14.95 11.00 9.57
C ASP A 171 -13.47 11.39 9.51
N CYS A 172 -12.80 11.24 10.65
CA CYS A 172 -11.39 11.57 10.84
C CYS A 172 -10.43 10.73 9.99
N ARG A 173 -10.91 9.75 9.21
CA ARG A 173 -10.06 8.99 8.29
C ARG A 173 -9.63 9.81 7.07
N HIS A 174 -10.35 10.89 6.76
CA HIS A 174 -10.05 11.78 5.63
C HIS A 174 -9.05 12.89 5.95
N ASP A 175 -8.70 13.03 7.23
CA ASP A 175 -7.88 14.14 7.76
C ASP A 175 -6.38 13.81 7.90
#